data_AF-A0A811KQF5-F1
#
_entry.id   AF-A0A811KQF5-F1
#
_cell.length_a   1.000
_cell.length_b   1.000
_cell.length_c   1.000
_cell.angle_alpha   90.00
_cell.angle_beta   90.00
_cell.angle_gamma   90.00
#
_symmetry.space_group_name_H-M   'P 1'
#
loop_
_entity.id
_entity.type
_entity.pdbx_description
1 polymer ?
#
loop_
_entity_poly.entity_id
_entity_poly.type
_entity_poly.pdbx_seq_one_letter_code
_entity_poly.pdbx_strand_id
1 'polypeptide(L)'
;MSKFHLFEGPCLLFRPFEIQRVFFNHLNEYRYKKLDPTYTREGLDAGVKEGIVRIAKDLREKNETKMVDYLGKHLRYRLKLRLPEMDKSVLQQNLNFDVDNIRKVYLHSIFMTMEGVKLTEDTRYTAFVTSIAYIDPKGTGPLSSFQVAKRVNDFLVCNITFGRTVKPMGKWRISDVNFFDPAVTEQLAHVYV
;
A
#
# COMPACT_ATOMS: atom_id res chain seq x y z
N MET A 1 -12.97 8.55 18.44
CA MET A 1 -13.14 8.71 16.99
C MET A 1 -14.01 7.57 16.49
N SER A 2 -14.89 7.83 15.52
CA SER A 2 -15.60 6.78 14.78
C SER A 2 -14.57 5.86 14.12
N LYS A 3 -14.80 4.54 14.18
CA LYS A 3 -13.93 3.49 13.66
C LYS A 3 -13.95 3.49 12.13
N PHE A 4 -12.91 4.00 11.46
CA PHE A 4 -12.84 4.09 9.99
C PHE A 4 -12.21 2.84 9.36
N HIS A 5 -12.81 2.35 8.27
CA HIS A 5 -12.20 1.39 7.35
C HIS A 5 -12.74 1.60 5.92
N LEU A 6 -11.85 1.62 4.93
CA LEU A 6 -12.22 1.69 3.53
C LEU A 6 -12.85 0.36 3.10
N PHE A 7 -12.21 -0.76 3.45
CA PHE A 7 -12.73 -2.11 3.28
C PHE A 7 -12.63 -2.89 4.59
N GLU A 8 -13.55 -3.84 4.80
CA GLU A 8 -13.52 -4.74 5.97
C GLU A 8 -12.24 -5.60 6.02
N GLY A 9 -11.67 -5.92 4.85
CA GLY A 9 -10.38 -6.60 4.77
C GLY A 9 -9.77 -6.56 3.36
N PRO A 10 -8.50 -7.01 3.23
CA PRO A 10 -7.59 -7.36 4.33
C PRO A 10 -7.05 -6.13 5.07
N CYS A 11 -6.68 -6.32 6.33
CA CYS A 11 -6.13 -5.30 7.22
C CYS A 11 -4.87 -5.85 7.92
N LEU A 12 -3.70 -5.48 7.41
CA LEU A 12 -2.39 -5.96 7.84
C LEU A 12 -1.69 -4.91 8.70
N LEU A 13 -1.20 -5.36 9.86
CA LEU A 13 -0.32 -4.58 10.73
C LEU A 13 1.09 -5.17 10.66
N PHE A 14 2.10 -4.30 10.68
CA PHE A 14 3.48 -4.75 10.60
C PHE A 14 3.94 -5.42 11.90
N ARG A 15 4.56 -6.60 11.78
CA ARG A 15 5.22 -7.29 12.89
C ARG A 15 6.73 -7.02 12.88
N PRO A 16 7.33 -6.59 14.00
CA PRO A 16 8.74 -6.20 14.04
C PRO A 16 9.76 -7.36 13.90
N PHE A 17 9.35 -8.62 14.02
CA PHE A 17 10.28 -9.77 14.07
C PHE A 17 10.00 -10.83 13.00
N GLU A 18 10.16 -10.48 11.72
CA GLU A 18 10.07 -11.45 10.62
C GLU A 18 11.35 -11.44 9.78
N ILE A 19 12.41 -12.07 10.30
CA ILE A 19 13.70 -12.22 9.63
C ILE A 19 13.53 -12.85 8.25
N GLN A 20 12.64 -13.85 8.14
CA GLN A 20 12.32 -14.49 6.86
C GLN A 20 11.83 -13.46 5.82
N ARG A 21 10.92 -12.58 6.21
CA ARG A 21 10.38 -11.52 5.32
C ARG A 21 11.48 -10.55 4.88
N VAL A 22 12.34 -10.12 5.80
CA VAL A 22 13.47 -9.23 5.47
C VAL A 22 14.39 -9.90 4.45
N PHE A 23 14.75 -11.16 4.67
CA PHE A 23 15.59 -11.93 3.75
C PHE A 23 14.94 -12.12 2.37
N PHE A 24 13.67 -12.57 2.32
CA PHE A 24 12.94 -12.76 1.07
C PHE A 24 12.75 -11.44 0.32
N ASN A 25 12.51 -10.34 1.04
CA ASN A 25 12.41 -9.03 0.42
C ASN A 25 13.74 -8.62 -0.21
N HIS A 26 14.86 -8.75 0.48
CA HIS A 26 16.17 -8.45 -0.09
C HIS A 26 16.50 -9.30 -1.32
N LEU A 27 16.17 -10.60 -1.30
CA LEU A 27 16.37 -11.47 -2.46
C LEU A 27 15.53 -11.01 -3.66
N ASN A 28 14.26 -10.66 -3.44
CA ASN A 28 13.38 -10.20 -4.50
C ASN A 28 13.72 -8.78 -4.98
N GLU A 29 14.16 -7.88 -4.10
CA GLU A 29 14.69 -6.56 -4.45
C GLU A 29 15.94 -6.70 -5.33
N TYR A 30 16.85 -7.62 -5.00
CA TYR A 30 18.02 -7.92 -5.82
C TYR A 30 17.64 -8.43 -7.21
N ARG A 31 16.68 -9.35 -7.30
CA ARG A 31 16.18 -9.85 -8.59
C ARG A 31 15.46 -8.76 -9.38
N TYR A 32 14.69 -7.91 -8.73
CA TYR A 32 14.03 -6.76 -9.35
C TYR A 32 15.06 -5.78 -9.92
N LYS A 33 16.09 -5.44 -9.14
CA LYS A 33 17.18 -4.54 -9.56
C LYS A 33 17.94 -5.04 -10.80
N LYS A 34 18.02 -6.36 -11.01
CA LYS A 34 18.59 -6.93 -12.25
C LYS A 34 17.72 -6.64 -13.48
N LEU A 35 16.41 -6.53 -13.31
CA LEU A 35 15.44 -6.25 -14.37
C LEU A 35 15.21 -4.75 -14.54
N ASP A 36 15.31 -3.97 -13.47
CA ASP A 36 15.27 -2.51 -13.47
C ASP A 36 16.49 -1.93 -12.73
N PRO A 37 17.58 -1.62 -13.45
CA PRO A 37 18.81 -1.07 -12.84
C PRO A 37 18.63 0.28 -12.15
N THR A 38 17.54 1.01 -12.45
CA THR A 38 17.23 2.32 -11.84
C THR A 38 16.58 2.20 -10.47
N TYR A 39 16.22 0.99 -10.06
CA TYR A 39 15.60 0.71 -8.78
C TYR A 39 16.48 1.15 -7.60
N THR A 40 15.87 1.92 -6.70
CA THR A 40 16.40 2.26 -5.37
C THR A 40 15.31 2.04 -4.32
N ARG A 41 15.75 1.73 -3.10
CA ARG A 41 14.85 1.53 -1.97
C ARG A 41 14.15 2.84 -1.60
N GLU A 42 14.92 3.93 -1.62
CA GLU A 42 14.47 5.28 -1.32
C GLU A 42 13.44 5.75 -2.35
N GLY A 43 13.68 5.50 -3.64
CA GLY A 43 12.73 5.80 -4.71
C GLY A 43 11.43 5.01 -4.59
N LEU A 44 11.51 3.73 -4.17
CA LEU A 44 10.32 2.93 -3.88
C LEU A 44 9.53 3.53 -2.71
N ASP A 45 10.18 3.83 -1.59
CA ASP A 45 9.51 4.37 -0.41
C ASP A 45 8.89 5.75 -0.68
N ALA A 46 9.56 6.61 -1.45
CA ALA A 46 9.00 7.88 -1.92
C ALA A 46 7.77 7.68 -2.80
N GLY A 47 7.85 6.79 -3.80
CA GLY A 47 6.72 6.48 -4.70
C GLY A 47 5.52 5.88 -3.95
N VAL A 48 5.75 5.05 -2.93
CA VAL A 48 4.69 4.52 -2.05
C VAL A 48 3.99 5.66 -1.34
N LYS A 49 4.73 6.59 -0.72
CA LYS A 49 4.14 7.73 -0.02
C LYS A 49 3.30 8.62 -0.95
N GLU A 50 3.84 8.97 -2.11
CA GLU A 50 3.12 9.75 -3.12
C GLU A 50 1.86 9.03 -3.60
N GLY A 51 1.93 7.72 -3.85
CA GLY A 51 0.79 6.92 -4.26
C GLY A 51 -0.31 6.86 -3.20
N ILE A 52 0.05 6.76 -1.91
CA ILE A 52 -0.88 6.81 -0.78
C ILE A 52 -1.58 8.16 -0.71
N VAL A 53 -0.85 9.27 -0.81
CA VAL A 53 -1.44 10.62 -0.77
C VAL A 53 -2.33 10.87 -1.98
N ARG A 54 -1.89 10.46 -3.17
CA ARG A 54 -2.66 10.59 -4.41
C ARG A 54 -3.98 9.84 -4.33
N ILE A 55 -3.95 8.56 -3.94
CA ILE A 55 -5.19 7.78 -3.84
C ILE A 55 -6.10 8.29 -2.73
N ALA A 56 -5.54 8.72 -1.59
CA ALA A 56 -6.32 9.35 -0.52
C ALA A 56 -7.04 10.60 -1.03
N LYS A 57 -6.34 11.49 -1.75
CA LYS A 57 -6.94 12.68 -2.37
C LYS A 57 -8.07 12.35 -3.32
N ASP A 58 -7.84 11.45 -4.27
CA ASP A 58 -8.85 11.10 -5.26
C ASP A 58 -10.06 10.40 -4.61
N LEU A 59 -9.86 9.63 -3.52
CA LEU A 59 -10.95 9.05 -2.71
C LEU A 59 -11.78 10.13 -2.01
N ARG A 60 -11.15 11.13 -1.37
CA ARG A 60 -11.85 12.27 -0.73
C ARG A 60 -12.71 13.04 -1.74
N GLU A 61 -12.19 13.20 -2.95
CA GLU A 61 -12.86 13.92 -4.04
C GLU A 61 -13.91 13.05 -4.76
N LYS A 62 -13.93 11.73 -4.51
CA LYS A 62 -14.67 10.73 -5.30
C LYS A 62 -14.38 10.85 -6.80
N ASN A 63 -13.13 11.14 -7.17
CA ASN A 63 -12.72 11.40 -8.55
C ASN A 63 -12.38 10.11 -9.30
N GLU A 64 -13.40 9.35 -9.68
CA GLU A 64 -13.25 8.05 -10.35
C GLU A 64 -12.50 8.15 -11.68
N THR A 65 -12.67 9.26 -12.41
CA THR A 65 -12.02 9.47 -13.72
C THR A 65 -10.49 9.48 -13.59
N LYS A 66 -9.93 10.19 -12.60
CA LYS A 66 -8.48 10.22 -12.38
C LYS A 66 -7.92 8.86 -11.92
N MET A 67 -8.70 8.10 -11.17
CA MET A 67 -8.31 6.78 -10.68
C MET A 67 -8.08 5.76 -11.80
N VAL A 68 -8.70 5.95 -12.97
CA VAL A 68 -8.53 5.04 -14.12
C VAL A 68 -7.08 4.91 -14.57
N ASP A 69 -6.29 5.97 -14.44
CA ASP A 69 -4.92 6.06 -14.99
C ASP A 69 -3.89 5.25 -14.21
N TYR A 70 -4.12 5.07 -12.91
CA TYR A 70 -3.11 4.51 -12.00
C TYR A 70 -3.65 3.40 -11.09
N LEU A 71 -4.96 3.11 -11.10
CA LEU A 71 -5.51 1.95 -10.38
C LEU A 71 -5.63 0.72 -11.29
N GLY A 72 -5.40 -0.46 -10.71
CA GLY A 72 -5.68 -1.75 -11.31
C GLY A 72 -7.19 -1.97 -11.49
N LYS A 73 -7.57 -2.75 -12.51
CA LYS A 73 -8.99 -3.01 -12.86
C LYS A 73 -9.81 -3.52 -11.67
N HIS A 74 -9.24 -4.46 -10.89
CA HIS A 74 -9.93 -5.07 -9.76
C HIS A 74 -10.20 -4.08 -8.63
N LEU A 75 -9.21 -3.27 -8.24
CA LEU A 75 -9.38 -2.24 -7.22
C LEU A 75 -10.43 -1.19 -7.64
N ARG A 76 -10.41 -0.74 -8.90
CA ARG A 76 -11.44 0.19 -9.40
C ARG A 76 -12.85 -0.39 -9.26
N TYR A 77 -13.02 -1.67 -9.57
CA TYR A 77 -14.31 -2.34 -9.40
C TYR A 77 -14.75 -2.37 -7.92
N ARG A 78 -13.84 -2.74 -7.00
CA ARG A 78 -14.13 -2.72 -5.55
C ARG A 78 -14.51 -1.32 -5.05
N LEU A 79 -13.77 -0.29 -5.49
CA LEU A 79 -14.07 1.10 -5.12
C LEU A 79 -15.41 1.57 -5.67
N LYS A 80 -15.77 1.18 -6.90
CA LYS A 80 -17.07 1.52 -7.49
C LYS A 80 -18.25 0.99 -6.67
N LEU A 81 -18.09 -0.18 -6.05
CA LEU A 81 -19.10 -0.75 -5.15
C LEU A 81 -19.11 -0.07 -3.78
N ARG A 82 -17.92 0.26 -3.25
CA ARG A 82 -17.77 0.76 -1.87
C ARG A 82 -18.02 2.26 -1.71
N LEU A 83 -17.54 3.09 -2.64
CA LEU A 83 -17.61 4.55 -2.52
C LEU A 83 -19.02 5.15 -2.43
N PRO A 84 -20.06 4.57 -3.08
CA PRO A 84 -21.44 5.04 -2.90
C PRO A 84 -21.97 4.90 -1.47
N GLU A 85 -21.50 3.90 -0.73
CA GLU A 85 -21.94 3.62 0.66
C GLU A 85 -21.29 4.54 1.70
N MET A 86 -20.22 5.24 1.31
CA MET A 86 -19.44 6.06 2.23
C MET A 86 -19.82 7.54 2.11
N ASP A 87 -20.12 8.17 3.25
CA ASP A 87 -20.30 9.61 3.28
C ASP A 87 -18.99 10.32 2.92
N LYS A 88 -19.11 11.35 2.07
CA LYS A 88 -17.98 12.18 1.66
C LYS A 88 -17.33 12.87 2.87
N SER A 89 -18.12 13.27 3.86
CA SER A 89 -17.62 13.90 5.09
C SER A 89 -16.64 12.99 5.85
N VAL A 90 -16.96 11.69 5.93
CA VAL A 90 -16.14 10.66 6.57
C VAL A 90 -14.81 10.47 5.81
N LEU A 91 -14.86 10.41 4.48
CA LEU A 91 -13.65 10.33 3.66
C LEU A 91 -12.76 11.56 3.84
N GLN A 92 -13.35 12.75 3.81
CA GLN A 92 -12.63 14.01 4.03
C GLN A 92 -11.98 14.06 5.41
N GLN A 93 -12.70 13.68 6.47
CA GLN A 93 -12.16 13.70 7.82
C GLN A 93 -10.98 12.74 8.00
N ASN A 94 -11.09 11.51 7.49
CA ASN A 94 -10.12 10.46 7.78
C ASN A 94 -8.93 10.45 6.82
N LEU A 95 -9.13 10.87 5.57
CA LEU A 95 -8.08 10.80 4.56
C LEU A 95 -7.35 12.12 4.36
N ASN A 96 -7.64 13.20 5.10
CA ASN A 96 -7.01 14.51 4.90
C ASN A 96 -5.61 14.59 5.53
N PHE A 97 -4.61 14.19 4.74
CA PHE A 97 -3.20 14.20 5.10
C PHE A 97 -2.33 14.32 3.84
N ASP A 98 -1.05 14.67 4.05
CA ASP A 98 -0.02 14.76 3.02
C ASP A 98 1.17 13.83 3.32
N VAL A 99 2.21 13.88 2.48
CA VAL A 99 3.38 12.97 2.55
C VAL A 99 4.07 13.04 3.91
N ASP A 100 4.11 14.22 4.52
CA ASP A 100 4.76 14.46 5.82
C ASP A 100 4.03 13.75 6.96
N ASN A 101 2.73 13.51 6.84
CA ASN A 101 1.96 12.75 7.82
C ASN A 101 2.30 11.25 7.79
N ILE A 102 2.94 10.74 6.73
CA ILE A 102 3.34 9.34 6.62
C ILE A 102 4.64 9.11 7.40
N ARG A 103 4.48 8.67 8.65
CA ARG A 103 5.59 8.53 9.61
C ARG A 103 6.49 7.35 9.32
N LYS A 104 5.89 6.24 8.87
CA LYS A 104 6.64 5.03 8.60
C LYS A 104 6.01 4.26 7.46
N VAL A 105 6.84 3.77 6.57
CA VAL A 105 6.48 2.80 5.55
C VAL A 105 7.32 1.56 5.81
N TYR A 106 6.67 0.41 5.85
CA TYR A 106 7.31 -0.89 5.91
C TYR A 106 7.01 -1.64 4.63
N LEU A 107 8.07 -2.12 3.95
CA LEU A 107 7.86 -3.12 2.91
C LEU A 107 7.43 -4.42 3.57
N HIS A 108 6.20 -4.81 3.27
CA HIS A 108 5.67 -6.11 3.67
C HIS A 108 6.22 -7.18 2.73
N SER A 109 5.97 -7.05 1.43
CA SER A 109 6.41 -8.06 0.46
C SER A 109 6.77 -7.43 -0.86
N ILE A 110 7.84 -7.96 -1.46
CA ILE A 110 8.08 -7.86 -2.90
C ILE A 110 8.09 -9.26 -3.48
N PHE A 111 7.30 -9.49 -4.52
CA PHE A 111 7.34 -10.74 -5.26
C PHE A 111 7.17 -10.48 -6.74
N MET A 112 7.66 -11.42 -7.55
CA MET A 112 7.53 -11.37 -8.99
C MET A 112 6.80 -12.60 -9.47
N THR A 113 5.79 -12.39 -10.30
CA THR A 113 5.13 -13.46 -11.03
C THR A 113 5.69 -13.53 -12.45
N MET A 114 5.70 -14.74 -12.98
CA MET A 114 6.10 -15.02 -14.35
C MET A 114 4.86 -15.53 -15.08
N GLU A 115 4.48 -14.87 -16.15
CA GLU A 115 3.46 -15.34 -17.09
C GLU A 115 4.16 -15.93 -18.31
N GLY A 116 4.05 -17.25 -18.46
CA GLY A 116 4.65 -18.02 -19.56
C GLY A 116 5.06 -19.43 -19.13
N VAL A 117 4.81 -20.43 -19.99
CA VAL A 117 5.16 -21.84 -19.72
C VAL A 117 6.62 -22.15 -20.06
N LYS A 118 7.28 -21.28 -20.85
CA LYS A 118 8.68 -21.41 -21.26
C LYS A 118 9.41 -20.08 -21.00
N LEU A 119 10.68 -20.19 -20.59
CA LEU A 119 11.62 -19.06 -20.47
C LEU A 119 12.04 -18.63 -21.88
N THR A 120 11.19 -17.87 -22.56
CA THR A 120 11.46 -17.30 -23.89
C THR A 120 11.61 -15.78 -23.80
N GLU A 121 11.94 -15.12 -24.90
CA GLU A 121 12.02 -13.65 -24.94
C GLU A 121 10.67 -12.97 -24.61
N ASP A 122 9.55 -13.66 -24.90
CA ASP A 122 8.18 -13.22 -24.65
C ASP A 122 7.70 -13.38 -23.21
N THR A 123 8.52 -13.96 -22.32
CA THR A 123 8.13 -14.15 -20.92
C THR A 123 7.85 -12.81 -20.25
N ARG A 124 6.62 -12.66 -19.75
CA ARG A 124 6.20 -11.45 -19.02
C ARG A 124 6.46 -11.63 -17.54
N TYR A 125 7.17 -10.68 -16.97
CA TYR A 125 7.40 -10.62 -15.53
C TYR A 125 6.60 -9.45 -14.97
N THR A 126 5.88 -9.70 -13.89
CA THR A 126 5.14 -8.67 -13.15
C THR A 126 5.62 -8.65 -11.72
N ALA A 127 6.04 -7.48 -11.25
CA ALA A 127 6.40 -7.27 -9.86
C ALA A 127 5.19 -6.72 -9.09
N PHE A 128 5.02 -7.23 -7.88
CA PHE A 128 4.08 -6.73 -6.90
C PHE A 128 4.83 -6.33 -5.64
N VAL A 129 4.51 -5.15 -5.13
CA VAL A 129 5.11 -4.58 -3.93
C VAL A 129 4.00 -4.17 -2.98
N THR A 130 3.90 -4.84 -1.84
CA THR A 130 2.96 -4.50 -0.77
C THR A 130 3.69 -3.77 0.34
N SER A 131 3.16 -2.61 0.73
CA SER A 131 3.67 -1.79 1.82
C SER A 131 2.60 -1.50 2.86
N ILE A 132 3.03 -1.37 4.11
CA ILE A 132 2.20 -0.96 5.24
C ILE A 132 2.71 0.39 5.70
N ALA A 133 1.84 1.41 5.65
CA ALA A 133 2.17 2.75 6.06
C ALA A 133 1.37 3.16 7.31
N TYR A 134 2.06 3.83 8.24
CA TYR A 134 1.47 4.43 9.43
C TYR A 134 1.41 5.94 9.24
N ILE A 135 0.18 6.46 9.29
CA ILE A 135 -0.16 7.84 8.98
C ILE A 135 -0.61 8.50 10.27
N ASP A 136 0.01 9.64 10.60
CA ASP A 136 -0.37 10.47 11.75
C ASP A 136 -1.11 11.71 11.26
N PRO A 137 -2.44 11.74 11.32
CA PRO A 137 -3.22 12.90 10.91
C PRO A 137 -2.93 14.14 11.76
N LYS A 138 -2.45 13.97 13.01
CA LYS A 138 -2.18 15.07 13.94
C LYS A 138 -0.82 15.72 13.71
N GLY A 139 0.06 15.10 12.94
CA GLY A 139 1.35 15.68 12.63
C GLY A 139 2.33 15.73 13.82
N THR A 140 2.23 14.82 14.80
CA THR A 140 3.27 14.67 15.84
C THR A 140 4.56 14.21 15.18
N GLY A 141 5.66 14.97 15.29
CA GLY A 141 6.87 14.95 14.42
C GLY A 141 7.55 13.59 14.11
N PRO A 142 8.87 13.52 13.95
CA PRO A 142 9.51 12.26 13.61
C PRO A 142 9.36 11.24 14.77
N LEU A 143 8.93 10.03 14.44
CA LEU A 143 8.75 8.93 15.39
C LEU A 143 9.62 7.74 14.99
N SER A 144 10.27 7.11 15.98
CA SER A 144 11.00 5.85 15.76
C SER A 144 10.04 4.69 15.51
N SER A 145 10.52 3.62 14.87
CA SER A 145 9.74 2.39 14.63
C SER A 145 9.10 1.82 15.90
N PHE A 146 9.82 1.90 17.02
CA PHE A 146 9.34 1.43 18.32
C PHE A 146 8.22 2.32 18.88
N GLN A 147 8.31 3.64 18.70
CA GLN A 147 7.24 4.56 19.09
C GLN A 147 5.98 4.35 18.26
N VAL A 148 6.13 4.10 16.95
CA VAL A 148 4.99 3.76 16.07
C VAL A 148 4.32 2.47 16.54
N ALA A 149 5.09 1.43 16.88
CA ALA A 149 4.55 0.17 17.36
C ALA A 149 3.79 0.32 18.70
N LYS A 150 4.32 1.11 19.64
CA LYS A 150 3.65 1.36 20.94
C LYS A 150 2.36 2.16 20.82
N ARG A 151 2.26 3.01 19.80
CA ARG A 151 1.15 3.93 19.57
C ARG A 151 0.32 3.52 18.36
N VAL A 152 0.30 2.23 18.01
CA VAL A 152 -0.32 1.72 16.77
C VAL A 152 -1.75 2.22 16.57
N ASN A 153 -2.54 2.27 17.65
CA ASN A 153 -3.93 2.71 17.65
C ASN A 153 -4.13 4.22 17.48
N ASP A 154 -3.05 5.02 17.53
CA ASP A 154 -3.09 6.48 17.29
C ASP A 154 -2.98 6.82 15.80
N PHE A 155 -2.64 5.85 14.94
CA PHE A 155 -2.39 6.06 13.52
C PHE A 155 -3.52 5.53 12.66
N LEU A 156 -3.75 6.20 11.53
CA LEU A 156 -4.41 5.57 10.40
C LEU A 156 -3.41 4.65 9.70
N VAL A 157 -3.79 3.42 9.41
CA VAL A 157 -2.95 2.47 8.67
C VAL A 157 -3.41 2.38 7.23
N CYS A 158 -2.43 2.38 6.31
CA CYS A 158 -2.66 2.09 4.91
C CYS A 158 -1.91 0.82 4.52
N ASN A 159 -2.64 -0.16 3.99
CA ASN A 159 -2.02 -1.22 3.20
C ASN A 159 -2.16 -0.85 1.74
N ILE A 160 -1.07 -0.92 0.99
CA ILE A 160 -1.09 -0.60 -0.43
C ILE A 160 -0.23 -1.58 -1.19
N THR A 161 -0.75 -2.06 -2.31
CA THR A 161 -0.01 -2.92 -3.23
C THR A 161 0.12 -2.23 -4.58
N PHE A 162 1.34 -2.14 -5.06
CA PHE A 162 1.67 -1.68 -6.40
C PHE A 162 2.02 -2.87 -7.28
N GLY A 163 1.52 -2.85 -8.52
CA GLY A 163 1.86 -3.81 -9.57
C GLY A 163 2.48 -3.10 -10.77
N ARG A 164 3.48 -3.74 -11.39
CA ARG A 164 4.12 -3.26 -12.63
C ARG A 164 4.66 -4.44 -13.43
N THR A 165 4.41 -4.46 -14.73
CA THR A 165 5.13 -5.34 -15.65
C THR A 165 6.58 -4.84 -15.73
N VAL A 166 7.56 -5.70 -15.46
CA VAL A 166 8.98 -5.35 -15.51
C VAL A 166 9.64 -5.78 -16.82
N LYS A 167 9.00 -6.69 -17.57
CA LYS A 167 9.42 -7.09 -18.92
C LYS A 167 8.18 -7.36 -19.79
N PRO A 168 7.88 -6.52 -20.81
CA PRO A 168 8.47 -5.21 -21.06
C PRO A 168 8.13 -4.21 -19.94
N MET A 169 8.89 -3.13 -19.83
CA MET A 169 8.76 -2.19 -18.72
C MET A 169 7.46 -1.38 -18.81
N GLY A 170 6.55 -1.63 -17.87
CA GLY A 170 5.25 -0.98 -17.76
C GLY A 170 5.24 0.20 -16.79
N LYS A 171 4.05 0.78 -16.57
CA LYS A 171 3.81 1.79 -15.52
C LYS A 171 3.42 1.11 -14.21
N TRP A 172 3.81 1.71 -13.08
CA TRP A 172 3.28 1.32 -11.77
C TRP A 172 1.78 1.63 -11.67
N ARG A 173 1.03 0.70 -11.08
CA ARG A 173 -0.38 0.87 -10.75
C ARG A 173 -0.66 0.36 -9.35
N ILE A 174 -1.56 1.00 -8.64
CA ILE A 174 -2.05 0.50 -7.36
C ILE A 174 -3.04 -0.63 -7.65
N SER A 175 -2.66 -1.86 -7.32
CA SER A 175 -3.48 -3.05 -7.53
C SER A 175 -4.41 -3.32 -6.36
N ASP A 176 -4.06 -2.86 -5.16
CA ASP A 176 -4.90 -2.95 -3.96
C ASP A 176 -4.58 -1.81 -2.98
N VAL A 177 -5.58 -1.38 -2.21
CA VAL A 177 -5.41 -0.42 -1.13
C VAL A 177 -6.45 -0.67 -0.04
N ASN A 178 -6.08 -0.45 1.22
CA ASN A 178 -7.03 -0.32 2.31
C ASN A 178 -6.53 0.71 3.32
N PHE A 179 -7.42 1.58 3.79
CA PHE A 179 -7.17 2.52 4.89
C PHE A 179 -8.05 2.12 6.06
N PHE A 180 -7.49 2.01 7.27
CA PHE A 180 -8.25 1.60 8.43
C PHE A 180 -7.61 2.05 9.74
N ASP A 181 -8.45 2.20 10.76
CA ASP A 181 -8.03 2.40 12.13
C ASP A 181 -7.67 1.04 12.77
N PRO A 182 -6.48 0.87 13.37
CA PRO A 182 -6.06 -0.40 13.99
C PRO A 182 -6.96 -0.87 15.14
N ALA A 183 -7.58 0.07 15.87
CA ALA A 183 -8.54 -0.24 16.94
C ALA A 183 -9.84 -0.93 16.45
N VAL A 184 -10.05 -1.01 15.13
CA VAL A 184 -11.16 -1.73 14.49
C VAL A 184 -10.79 -3.19 14.23
N THR A 185 -9.49 -3.47 14.09
CA THR A 185 -8.97 -4.75 13.61
C THR A 185 -8.68 -5.77 14.71
N GLU A 186 -8.81 -5.42 15.99
CA GLU A 186 -8.80 -6.40 17.10
C GLU A 186 -9.93 -7.44 16.98
N GLN A 187 -10.98 -7.19 16.18
CA GLN A 187 -12.04 -8.17 15.88
C GLN A 187 -11.80 -8.97 14.58
N LEU A 188 -10.85 -8.58 13.74
CA LEU A 188 -10.62 -9.13 12.39
C LEU A 188 -9.20 -9.70 12.20
N ALA A 189 -8.35 -9.69 13.23
CA ALA A 189 -7.02 -10.27 13.25
C ALA A 189 -7.05 -11.81 13.28
N HIS A 190 -7.78 -12.41 12.34
CA HIS A 190 -7.70 -13.81 11.95
C HIS A 190 -7.42 -13.90 10.45
N VAL A 191 -6.27 -13.39 10.01
CA VAL A 191 -5.60 -13.95 8.83
C VAL A 191 -4.13 -14.08 9.18
N TYR A 192 -3.84 -15.21 9.82
CA TYR A 192 -2.50 -15.76 9.99
C TYR A 192 -2.03 -16.22 8.60
N VAL A 193 -0.88 -15.73 8.15
CA VAL A 193 -0.02 -16.49 7.24
C VAL A 193 1.20 -16.89 8.07
#